data_AF-A0A1X2HNS6-F1
#
_entry.id   AF-A0A1X2HNS6-F1
#
_cell.length_a   1.000
_cell.length_b   1.000
_cell.length_c   1.000
_cell.angle_alpha   90.00
_cell.angle_beta   90.00
_cell.angle_gamma   90.00
#
_symmetry.space_group_name_H-M   'P 1'
#
loop_
_entity.id
_entity.type
_entity.pdbx_description
1 polymer ?
#
loop_
_entity_poly.entity_id
_entity_poly.type
_entity_poly.pdbx_seq_one_letter_code
_entity_poly.pdbx_strand_id
1 'polypeptide(L)'
;MIDRQTILIGYVDMTETEISQVLQAISQEFMGTSYNLLTRNCNHFTEELCRRLCNKSSPGWINRAAKLGAMFPCVIPDEWVEPPEFETDRKPK
;
A
#
# COMPACT_ATOMS: atom_id res chain seq x y z
N MET A 1 -4.21 -16.61 2.78
CA MET A 1 -3.05 -15.85 2.25
C MET A 1 -1.81 -16.56 2.78
N ILE A 2 -0.91 -17.03 1.91
CA ILE A 2 0.35 -17.67 2.33
C ILE A 2 1.44 -16.66 2.07
N ASP A 3 2.03 -16.13 3.14
CA ASP A 3 3.16 -15.20 3.01
C ASP A 3 4.44 -15.99 2.76
N ARG A 4 5.23 -15.57 1.76
CA ARG A 4 6.55 -16.19 1.48
C ARG A 4 7.57 -15.89 2.57
N GLN A 5 7.42 -14.77 3.28
CA GLN A 5 8.34 -14.30 4.31
C GLN A 5 7.65 -13.27 5.20
N THR A 6 7.99 -13.28 6.50
CA THR A 6 7.60 -12.25 7.47
C THR A 6 8.85 -11.50 7.92
N ILE A 7 8.76 -10.17 8.01
CA ILE A 7 9.87 -9.30 8.41
C ILE A 7 9.40 -8.42 9.56
N LEU A 8 10.08 -8.50 10.70
CA LEU A 8 9.85 -7.60 11.82
C LEU A 8 10.40 -6.21 11.49
N ILE A 9 9.52 -5.21 11.46
CA ILE A 9 9.89 -3.81 11.21
C ILE A 9 10.30 -3.14 12.53
N GLY A 10 9.52 -3.32 13.59
CA GLY A 10 9.78 -2.71 14.89
C GLY A 10 8.69 -2.99 15.91
N TYR A 11 8.82 -2.30 17.03
CA TYR A 11 7.87 -2.30 18.13
C TYR A 11 7.41 -0.86 18.36
N VAL A 12 6.17 -0.70 18.80
CA VAL A 12 5.57 0.59 19.13
C VAL A 12 4.99 0.53 20.52
N ASP A 13 5.10 1.63 21.27
CA ASP A 13 4.41 1.82 22.53
C ASP A 13 3.16 2.67 22.26
N MET A 14 2.15 2.03 21.69
CA MET A 14 0.89 2.63 21.28
C MET A 14 -0.25 1.69 21.66
N THR A 15 -1.37 2.27 22.06
CA THR A 15 -2.62 1.55 22.27
C THR A 15 -3.23 1.11 20.94
N GLU A 16 -4.12 0.12 20.99
CA GLU A 16 -4.87 -0.34 19.81
C GLU A 16 -5.67 0.80 19.15
N THR A 17 -6.20 1.73 19.96
CA THR A 17 -6.92 2.92 19.48
C THR A 17 -6.01 3.85 18.69
N GLU A 18 -4.79 4.13 19.18
CA GLU A 18 -3.83 4.98 18.47
C GLU A 18 -3.37 4.33 17.16
N ILE A 19 -3.10 3.02 17.17
CA ILE A 19 -2.77 2.26 15.96
C ILE A 19 -3.93 2.35 14.95
N SER A 20 -5.17 2.19 15.42
CA SER A 20 -6.37 2.27 14.57
C SER A 20 -6.55 3.66 13.96
N GLN A 21 -6.28 4.72 14.73
CA GLN A 21 -6.34 6.10 14.23
C GLN A 21 -5.29 6.35 13.14
N VAL A 22 -4.05 5.89 13.34
CA VAL A 22 -3.00 5.97 12.32
C VAL A 22 -3.40 5.22 11.06
N LEU A 23 -3.90 3.98 11.23
CA LEU A 23 -4.33 3.16 10.11
C LEU A 23 -5.49 3.81 9.33
N GLN A 24 -6.48 4.36 10.05
CA GLN A 24 -7.62 5.05 9.43
C GLN A 24 -7.17 6.28 8.66
N ALA A 25 -6.26 7.09 9.23
CA ALA A 25 -5.72 8.26 8.55
C ALA A 25 -5.02 7.89 7.24
N ILE A 26 -4.12 6.89 7.25
CA ILE A 26 -3.43 6.43 6.04
C ILE A 26 -4.44 5.82 5.05
N SER A 27 -5.45 5.09 5.52
CA SER A 27 -6.46 4.49 4.64
C SER A 27 -7.28 5.55 3.89
N GLN A 28 -7.54 6.72 4.50
CA GLN A 28 -8.19 7.83 3.81
C GLN A 28 -7.29 8.45 2.74
N GLU A 29 -5.96 8.42 2.93
CA GLU A 29 -5.02 8.88 1.92
C GLU A 29 -4.93 7.86 0.78
N PHE A 30 -4.86 6.56 1.08
CA PHE A 30 -4.70 5.47 0.10
C PHE A 30 -6.02 4.79 -0.24
N MET A 31 -6.99 5.56 -0.74
CA MET A 31 -8.23 4.99 -1.24
C MET A 31 -7.98 4.08 -2.43
N GLY A 32 -8.71 2.96 -2.52
CA GLY A 32 -8.59 2.01 -3.64
C GLY A 32 -8.88 2.63 -5.00
N THR A 33 -9.72 3.67 -5.06
CA THR A 33 -9.98 4.48 -6.27
C THR A 33 -8.77 5.27 -6.76
N SER A 34 -7.78 5.49 -5.89
CA SER A 34 -6.49 6.12 -6.23
C SER A 34 -5.37 5.10 -6.44
N TYR A 35 -5.69 3.79 -6.43
CA TYR A 35 -4.68 2.75 -6.54
C TYR A 35 -3.97 2.85 -7.89
N ASN A 36 -2.64 2.82 -7.85
CA ASN A 36 -1.81 2.78 -9.04
C ASN A 36 -0.70 1.76 -8.83
N LEU A 37 -0.59 0.78 -9.73
CA LEU A 37 0.36 -0.32 -9.56
C LEU A 37 1.82 0.14 -9.43
N LEU A 38 2.19 1.23 -10.09
CA LEU A 38 3.57 1.72 -10.16
C LEU A 38 3.88 2.78 -9.09
N THR A 39 2.94 3.65 -8.78
CA THR A 39 3.20 4.85 -7.96
C THR A 39 2.41 4.90 -6.64
N ARG A 40 1.36 4.07 -6.49
CA ARG A 40 0.46 4.11 -5.34
C ARG A 40 -0.16 2.74 -5.04
N ASN A 41 0.69 1.73 -4.94
CA ASN A 41 0.31 0.34 -4.65
C ASN A 41 0.35 0.01 -3.15
N CYS A 42 0.07 -1.24 -2.79
CA CYS A 42 0.12 -1.74 -1.41
C CYS A 42 1.48 -1.53 -0.72
N ASN A 43 2.60 -1.61 -1.43
CA ASN A 43 3.92 -1.41 -0.84
C ASN A 43 4.17 0.05 -0.45
N HIS A 44 3.60 1.02 -1.18
CA HIS A 44 3.68 2.43 -0.81
C HIS A 44 2.85 2.72 0.44
N PHE A 45 1.68 2.07 0.56
CA PHE A 45 0.88 2.10 1.78
C PHE A 45 1.66 1.51 2.96
N THR A 46 2.26 0.33 2.79
CA THR A 46 3.05 -0.32 3.84
C THR A 46 4.27 0.50 4.25
N GLU A 47 4.97 1.13 3.30
CA GLU A 47 6.07 2.07 3.60
C GLU A 47 5.60 3.20 4.52
N GLU A 48 4.48 3.85 4.18
CA GLU A 48 3.95 4.96 4.97
C GLU A 48 3.46 4.50 6.35
N LEU A 49 2.83 3.32 6.44
CA LEU A 49 2.42 2.73 7.69
C LEU A 49 3.61 2.39 8.60
N CYS A 50 4.66 1.77 8.04
CA CYS A 50 5.90 1.48 8.76
C CYS A 50 6.55 2.77 9.27
N ARG A 51 6.53 3.83 8.45
CA ARG A 51 7.07 5.14 8.82
C ARG A 51 6.29 5.79 9.96
N ARG A 52 4.95 5.80 9.90
CA ARG A 52 4.11 6.43 10.94
C ARG A 52 4.13 5.66 12.26
N LEU A 53 4.14 4.33 12.22
CA LEU A 53 4.13 3.51 13.42
C LEU A 53 5.54 3.38 14.03
N CYS A 54 6.51 2.95 13.23
CA CYS A 54 7.82 2.51 13.72
C CYS A 54 8.95 3.51 13.44
N ASN A 55 8.68 4.63 12.75
CA ASN A 55 9.70 5.55 12.21
C ASN A 55 10.79 4.82 11.41
N LYS A 56 10.39 3.80 10.64
CA LYS A 56 11.27 2.97 9.81
C LYS A 56 10.66 2.77 8.42
N SER A 57 11.53 2.63 7.43
CA SER A 57 11.13 2.28 6.07
C SER A 57 10.88 0.77 5.93
N SER A 58 10.08 0.41 4.94
CA SER A 58 9.93 -0.97 4.49
C SER A 58 11.19 -1.41 3.72
N PRO A 59 11.41 -2.73 3.52
CA PRO A 59 12.57 -3.20 2.78
C PRO A 59 12.55 -2.69 1.33
N GLY A 60 13.55 -1.89 0.95
CA GLY A 60 13.52 -1.16 -0.33
C GLY A 60 13.41 -2.03 -1.59
N TRP A 61 13.66 -3.33 -1.50
CA TRP A 61 13.52 -4.27 -2.61
C TRP A 61 12.06 -4.58 -2.97
N ILE A 62 11.11 -4.45 -2.05
CA ILE A 62 9.69 -4.82 -2.29
C ILE A 62 9.07 -4.02 -3.43
N ASN A 63 9.48 -2.76 -3.59
CA ASN A 63 8.91 -1.82 -4.55
C ASN A 63 9.85 -1.51 -5.73
N ARG A 64 10.93 -2.30 -5.92
CA ARG A 64 11.89 -2.11 -7.02
C ARG A 64 11.25 -2.28 -8.39
N ALA A 65 10.38 -3.29 -8.55
CA ALA A 65 9.71 -3.55 -9.83
C ALA A 65 8.83 -2.37 -10.24
N ALA A 66 8.03 -1.84 -9.32
CA ALA A 66 7.19 -0.67 -9.55
C ALA A 66 8.02 0.57 -9.95
N LYS A 67 9.14 0.83 -9.26
CA LYS A 67 10.08 1.91 -9.60
C LYS A 67 10.67 1.76 -11.00
N LEU A 68 11.09 0.54 -11.38
CA LEU A 68 11.60 0.27 -12.73
C LEU A 68 10.50 0.45 -13.78
N GLY A 69 9.30 -0.08 -13.54
CA GLY A 69 8.16 0.07 -14.45
C GLY A 69 7.78 1.54 -14.67
N ALA A 70 7.82 2.37 -13.62
CA ALA A 70 7.58 3.81 -13.74
C ALA A 70 8.64 4.54 -14.58
N MET A 71 9.89 4.05 -14.60
CA MET A 71 10.97 4.61 -15.43
C MET A 71 10.91 4.16 -16.89
N PHE A 72 10.24 3.03 -17.17
CA PHE A 72 10.09 2.47 -18.50
C PHE A 72 8.61 2.23 -18.83
N PRO A 73 7.78 3.28 -18.97
CA PRO A 73 6.34 3.12 -19.16
C PRO A 73 5.99 2.33 -20.43
N CYS A 74 6.85 2.32 -21.45
CA CYS A 74 6.62 1.58 -22.70
C CYS A 74 6.61 0.04 -22.55
N VAL A 75 7.06 -0.51 -21.41
CA VAL A 75 7.05 -1.96 -21.17
C VAL A 75 5.88 -2.42 -20.28
N ILE A 76 5.11 -1.48 -19.72
CA ILE A 76 4.00 -1.78 -18.81
C ILE A 76 2.69 -1.46 -19.53
N PRO A 77 1.79 -2.45 -19.72
CA PRO A 77 0.46 -2.20 -20.23
C PRO A 77 -0.33 -1.24 -19.32
N ASP A 78 -1.02 -0.26 -19.91
CA ASP A 78 -1.84 0.70 -19.16
C ASP A 78 -2.94 0.02 -18.32
N GLU A 79 -3.48 -1.08 -18.85
CA GLU A 79 -4.47 -1.94 -18.18
C GLU A 79 -4.02 -2.45 -16.80
N TRP A 80 -2.71 -2.55 -16.56
CA TRP A 80 -2.17 -3.00 -15.27
C TRP A 80 -2.00 -1.86 -14.27
N VAL A 81 -2.00 -0.62 -14.75
CA VAL A 81 -1.69 0.57 -13.96
C VAL A 81 -2.97 1.19 -13.39
N GLU A 82 -4.05 1.16 -14.17
CA GLU A 82 -5.33 1.74 -13.78
C GLU A 82 -6.00 0.95 -12.63
N PRO A 83 -6.66 1.65 -11.69
CA PRO A 83 -7.44 1.00 -10.67
C PRO A 83 -8.62 0.25 -11.31
N PRO A 84 -9.00 -0.95 -10.80
CA PRO A 84 -10.17 -1.66 -11.30
C PRO A 84 -11.42 -0.80 -11.14
N GLU A 85 -12.35 -0.87 -12.11
CA GLU A 85 -13.64 -0.20 -12.02
C GLU A 85 -14.37 -0.63 -10.74
N PHE A 86 -14.90 0.35 -10.00
CA PHE A 86 -15.66 0.09 -8.79
C PHE A 86 -17.07 -0.40 -9.15
N GLU A 87 -17.37 -1.69 -8.93
CA GLU A 87 -18.75 -2.18 -8.98
C GLU A 87 -19.58 -1.52 -7.87
N THR A 88 -20.55 -0.69 -8.25
CA THR A 88 -21.44 0.02 -7.32
C THR A 88 -22.52 -0.87 -6.69
N ASP A 89 -22.57 -2.17 -6.96
CA ASP A 89 -23.69 -3.03 -6.55
C ASP A 89 -23.43 -3.76 -5.22
N ARG A 90 -23.18 -3.00 -4.15
CA ARG A 90 -23.47 -3.51 -2.80
C ARG A 90 -24.95 -3.30 -2.52
N LYS A 91 -25.79 -4.27 -2.93
CA LYS A 91 -27.12 -4.39 -2.34
C LYS A 91 -26.96 -4.54 -0.82
N PRO A 92 -27.69 -3.75 0.00
CA PRO A 92 -27.65 -3.90 1.44
C PRO A 92 -28.08 -5.33 1.80
N LYS A 93 -27.26 -5.98 2.65
CA LYS A 93 -27.57 -7.30 3.21
C LYS A 93 -28.51 -7.14 4.39
#